data_AF-A0A1R1I7U8-F1
#
_entry.id   AF-A0A1R1I7U8-F1
#
_cell.length_a   1.000
_cell.length_b   1.000
_cell.length_c   1.000
_cell.angle_alpha   90.00
_cell.angle_beta   90.00
_cell.angle_gamma   90.00
#
_symmetry.space_group_name_H-M   'P 1'
#
loop_
_entity.id
_entity.type
_entity.pdbx_description
1 polymer ?
#
loop_
_entity_poly.entity_id
_entity_poly.type
_entity_poly.pdbx_seq_one_letter_code
_entity_poly.pdbx_strand_id
1 'polypeptide(L)' 'MVNPLTEAIMRLLMQRVSRILDTAAVGMPSPHQHQAYRKVVLDEFGNQSFLPELEALVQQHGMDRNGRAKTAGKGVPR' A
#
# COMPACT_ATOMS: atom_id res chain seq x y z
N MET A 1 -11.54 9.81 -3.69
CA MET A 1 -10.93 9.42 -4.98
C MET A 1 -9.51 8.95 -4.69
N VAL A 2 -9.17 7.72 -5.07
CA VAL A 2 -7.83 7.16 -4.87
C VAL A 2 -6.86 7.83 -5.84
N ASN A 3 -5.62 8.08 -5.42
CA ASN A 3 -4.61 8.72 -6.27
C ASN A 3 -4.27 7.82 -7.48
N PRO A 4 -4.20 8.34 -8.73
CA PRO A 4 -3.87 7.54 -9.91
C PRO A 4 -2.55 6.76 -9.81
N LEU A 5 -1.54 7.31 -9.12
CA LEU A 5 -0.27 6.64 -8.88
C LEU A 5 -0.46 5.46 -7.91
N THR A 6 -1.25 5.64 -6.85
CA THR A 6 -1.60 4.57 -5.91
C THR A 6 -2.30 3.43 -6.64
N GLU A 7 -3.25 3.74 -7.52
CA GLU A 7 -3.97 2.74 -8.31
C GLU A 7 -3.01 1.97 -9.26
N ALA A 8 -2.10 2.67 -9.94
CA ALA A 8 -1.11 2.05 -10.82
C ALA A 8 -0.17 1.10 -10.05
N ILE A 9 0.32 1.53 -8.88
CA ILE A 9 1.18 0.71 -8.01
C ILE A 9 0.42 -0.53 -7.52
N MET A 10 -0.82 -0.36 -7.06
CA MET A 10 -1.65 -1.47 -6.61
C MET A 10 -1.89 -2.49 -7.72
N ARG A 11 -2.11 -2.04 -8.96
CA ARG A 11 -2.28 -2.94 -10.11
C ARG A 11 -1.06 -3.81 -10.35
N LEU A 12 0.13 -3.21 -10.31
CA LEU A 12 1.40 -3.92 -10.47
C LEU A 12 1.67 -4.88 -9.31
N LEU A 13 1.36 -4.47 -8.08
CA LEU A 13 1.50 -5.30 -6.90
C LEU A 13 0.59 -6.53 -6.99
N MET A 14 -0.70 -6.34 -7.32
CA MET A 14 -1.66 -7.43 -7.42
C MET A 14 -1.26 -8.46 -8.48
N GLN A 15 -0.72 -8.02 -9.63
CA GLN A 15 -0.17 -8.93 -10.65
C GLN A 15 1.02 -9.77 -10.15
N ARG A 16 1.81 -9.26 -9.21
CA ARG A 16 2.93 -10.01 -8.60
C ARG A 16 2.40 -10.96 -7.53
N VAL A 17 1.46 -10.51 -6.71
CA VAL A 17 0.78 -11.33 -5.70
C VAL A 17 0.10 -12.53 -6.35
N SER A 18 -0.64 -12.36 -7.45
CA SER A 18 -1.24 -13.48 -8.17
C SER A 18 -0.21 -14.54 -8.57
N ARG A 19 0.92 -14.13 -9.17
CA ARG A 19 1.99 -15.08 -9.54
C ARG A 19 2.57 -15.82 -8.34
N ILE A 20 2.77 -15.13 -7.22
CA ILE A 20 3.23 -15.77 -5.98
C ILE A 20 2.22 -16.82 -5.50
N LEU A 21 0.93 -16.47 -5.49
CA LEU A 21 -0.14 -17.39 -5.08
C LEU A 21 -0.28 -18.60 -6.01
N ASP A 22 -0.06 -18.41 -7.31
CA ASP A 22 -0.06 -19.49 -8.30
C ASP A 22 1.10 -20.46 -8.06
N THR A 23 2.31 -19.93 -7.83
CA THR A 23 3.47 -20.78 -7.48
C THR A 23 3.28 -21.52 -6.16
N ALA A 24 2.65 -20.87 -5.17
CA ALA A 24 2.32 -21.50 -3.90
C ALA A 24 1.28 -22.62 -4.07
N ALA A 25 0.33 -22.50 -5.00
CA ALA A 25 -0.67 -23.54 -5.25
C ALA A 25 -0.03 -24.86 -5.72
N VAL A 26 1.08 -24.77 -6.46
CA VAL A 26 1.83 -25.94 -6.94
C VAL A 26 2.82 -26.45 -5.89
N GLY A 27 3.43 -25.54 -5.12
CA GLY A 27 4.50 -25.89 -4.18
C GLY A 27 4.04 -26.32 -2.79
N MET A 28 2.78 -26.09 -2.41
CA MET A 28 2.32 -26.36 -1.06
C MET A 28 1.81 -27.80 -0.85
N PRO A 29 2.15 -28.44 0.28
CA PRO A 29 1.81 -29.85 0.53
C PRO A 29 0.31 -30.13 0.66
N SER A 30 -0.48 -29.14 1.09
CA SER A 30 -1.91 -29.32 1.32
C SER A 30 -2.75 -28.09 0.96
N PRO A 31 -4.04 -28.26 0.60
CA PRO A 31 -4.94 -27.15 0.32
C PRO A 31 -5.12 -26.20 1.49
N HIS A 32 -5.12 -26.70 2.74
CA HIS A 32 -5.26 -25.86 3.93
C HIS A 32 -4.05 -24.95 4.15
N GLN A 33 -2.84 -25.43 3.89
CA GLN A 33 -1.63 -24.61 3.96
C GLN A 33 -1.63 -23.54 2.87
N HIS A 34 -2.04 -23.89 1.65
CA HIS A 34 -2.22 -22.91 0.57
C HIS A 34 -3.24 -21.84 0.93
N GLN A 35 -4.38 -22.23 1.48
CA GLN A 35 -5.41 -21.29 1.90
C GLN A 35 -4.93 -20.35 3.02
N ALA A 36 -4.21 -20.89 4.02
CA ALA A 36 -3.63 -20.09 5.10
C ALA A 36 -2.60 -19.09 4.56
N TYR A 37 -1.70 -19.53 3.69
CA TYR A 37 -0.72 -18.67 3.03
C TYR A 37 -1.38 -17.59 2.18
N ARG A 38 -2.37 -17.97 1.37
CA ARG A 38 -3.14 -17.04 0.55
C ARG A 38 -3.78 -15.95 1.39
N LYS A 39 -4.36 -16.31 2.53
CA LYS A 39 -4.97 -15.35 3.45
C LYS A 39 -3.93 -14.34 3.93
N VAL A 40 -2.80 -14.79 4.46
CA VAL A 40 -1.73 -13.91 4.96
C VAL A 40 -1.23 -12.96 3.86
N VAL A 41 -0.95 -13.48 2.67
CA VAL A 41 -0.49 -12.66 1.54
C VAL A 41 -1.52 -11.59 1.15
N LEU A 42 -2.80 -11.95 1.09
CA LEU A 42 -3.85 -10.98 0.75
C LEU A 42 -4.10 -9.96 1.88
N ASP A 43 -3.94 -10.36 3.14
CA ASP A 43 -4.05 -9.45 4.28
C ASP A 43 -2.89 -8.44 4.28
N GLU A 44 -1.65 -8.88 4.02
CA GLU A 44 -0.45 -8.04 3.96
C GLU A 44 -0.45 -7.08 2.77
N PHE A 45 -0.77 -7.57 1.57
CA PHE A 45 -0.68 -6.76 0.34
C PHE A 45 -2.01 -6.14 -0.09
N GLY A 46 -3.09 -6.45 0.61
CA GLY A 46 -4.43 -5.98 0.30
C GLY A 46 -4.76 -4.61 0.89
N ASN A 47 -6.06 -4.31 0.87
CA ASN A 47 -6.57 -2.99 1.21
C ASN A 47 -6.44 -2.63 2.70
N GLN A 48 -6.18 -3.60 3.57
CA GLN A 48 -6.15 -3.40 5.02
C GLN A 48 -4.75 -3.14 5.59
N SER A 49 -3.69 -3.39 4.82
CA SER A 49 -2.30 -3.21 5.29
C SER A 49 -1.51 -2.31 4.34
N PHE A 50 -1.03 -2.83 3.21
CA PHE A 50 -0.16 -2.08 2.30
C PHE A 50 -0.80 -0.81 1.69
N LEU A 51 -2.10 -0.84 1.36
CA LEU A 51 -2.75 0.31 0.70
C LEU A 51 -2.73 1.59 1.57
N PRO A 52 -3.16 1.56 2.85
CA PRO A 52 -3.03 2.71 3.76
C PRO A 52 -1.60 3.26 3.88
N GLU A 53 -0.59 2.38 3.95
CA GLU A 53 0.82 2.80 4.03
C GLU A 53 1.28 3.50 2.75
N LEU A 54 0.90 2.95 1.59
CA LEU A 54 1.18 3.55 0.30
C LEU A 54 0.48 4.90 0.13
N GLU A 55 -0.78 5.02 0.54
CA GLU A 55 -1.51 6.29 0.50
C GLU A 55 -0.84 7.34 1.38
N ALA A 56 -0.41 6.98 2.60
CA ALA A 56 0.33 7.89 3.48
C ALA A 56 1.65 8.35 2.85
N LEU A 57 2.42 7.44 2.24
CA LEU A 57 3.67 7.78 1.55
C LEU A 57 3.45 8.70 0.36
N VAL A 58 2.46 8.42 -0.49
CA VAL A 58 2.13 9.26 -1.65
C VAL A 58 1.67 10.65 -1.21
N GLN A 59 0.90 10.75 -0.12
CA GLN A 59 0.48 12.04 0.43
C GLN A 59 1.66 12.85 1.00
N GLN A 60 2.57 12.21 1.74
CA GLN A 60 3.77 12.86 2.28
C GLN A 60 4.64 13.46 1.17
N HIS A 61 4.93 12.67 0.13
CA HIS A 61 5.73 13.14 -1.01
C HIS A 61 5.00 14.18 -1.88
N GLY A 62 3.66 14.14 -1.91
CA GLY A 62 2.84 15.16 -2.55
C GLY A 62 2.83 16.51 -1.81
N MET A 63 2.93 16.48 -0.48
CA MET A 63 3.03 17.70 0.35
C MET A 63 4.39 18.40 0.20
N ASP A 64 5.49 17.64 0.16
CA ASP A 64 6.84 18.21 -0.01
C ASP A 64 7.00 18.94 -1.36
N ARG A 65 6.32 18.48 -2.42
CA ARG A 65 6.35 19.15 -3.74
C ARG A 65 5.48 20.40 -3.83
N ASN A 66 4.49 20.58 -2.96
CA ASN A 66 3.52 21.68 -3.02
C ASN A 66 3.75 22.80 -1.99
N GLY A 67 4.95 22.89 -1.40
CA GLY A 67 5.53 24.17 -0.95
C GLY A 67 4.64 25.07 -0.08
N ARG A 68 3.79 24.52 0.79
CA ARG A 68 3.15 25.28 1.88
C ARG A 68 3.55 24.70 3.21
N ALA A 69 4.78 25.03 3.59
CA ALA A 69 5.16 25.09 4.99
C ALA A 69 4.12 25.95 5.72
N LYS A 70 3.58 25.41 6.82
CA LYS A 70 2.73 26.14 7.77
C LYS A 70 3.55 27.25 8.43
N THR A 71 3.73 28.39 7.77
CA THR A 71 3.96 29.66 8.46
C THR A 71 2.59 30.20 8.86
N ALA A 72 2.03 29.68 9.96
CA ALA A 72 0.89 30.29 10.64
C ALA A 72 1.44 30.88 11.96
N GLY A 73 1.28 32.19 12.10
CA GLY A 73 2.11 33.05 12.94
C GLY A 73 2.05 32.76 14.44
N LYS A 74 3.24 32.68 15.04
CA LYS A 74 3.41 33.14 16.42
C LYS A 74 3.50 34.66 16.38
N GLY A 75 2.43 35.32 16.79
CA GLY A 75 2.42 36.75 17.06
C GLY A 75 3.54 37.10 18.04
N VAL A 76 4.32 38.12 17.68
CA VAL A 76 5.24 38.80 18.57
C VAL A 76 4.48 39.98 19.18
N PRO A 77 4.19 40.00 20.50
CA PRO A 77 3.77 41.23 21.16
C PRO A 77 5.00 42.13 21.33
N ARG A 78 4.88 43.37 20.89
CA ARG A 78 5.72 44.49 21.36
C ARG A 78 5.20 44.98 22.70
#